data_AF-A0A1M5WXC7-F1
#
_entry.id   AF-A0A1M5WXC7-F1
#
_cell.length_a   1.000
_cell.length_b   1.000
_cell.length_c   1.000
_cell.angle_alpha   90.00
_cell.angle_beta   90.00
_cell.angle_gamma   90.00
#
_symmetry.space_group_name_H-M   'P 1'
#
loop_
_entity.id
_entity.type
_entity.pdbx_description
1 polymer ?
#
loop_
_entity_poly.entity_id
_entity_poly.type
_entity_poly.pdbx_seq_one_letter_code
_entity_poly.pdbx_strand_id
1 'polypeptide(L)'
;MKRNKLDFMLFLKLSYLNLILYLIAAIIIILPISIVMVSDITLSKTFTKALISISFILISAGKFITFFKKNKGDKTKINDLAVIVGFLIVFISYLLK
;
A
#
# COMPACT_ATOMS: atom_id res chain seq x y z
N MET A 1 28.75 12.79 -1.60
CA MET A 1 27.63 13.23 -0.74
C MET A 1 27.83 12.61 0.64
N LYS A 2 28.16 13.39 1.67
CA LYS A 2 28.41 12.89 3.03
C LYS A 2 27.05 12.47 3.62
N ARG A 3 26.71 11.17 3.59
CA ARG A 3 25.47 10.66 4.20
C ARG A 3 25.56 10.92 5.70
N ASN A 4 24.71 11.80 6.20
CA ASN A 4 24.70 12.12 7.62
C ASN A 4 24.12 10.92 8.39
N LYS A 5 24.57 10.64 9.62
CA LYS A 5 24.02 9.52 10.43
C LYS A 5 22.48 9.62 10.56
N LEU A 6 21.97 10.86 10.59
CA LEU A 6 20.54 11.17 10.62
C LEU A 6 19.80 10.67 9.37
N ASP A 7 20.37 10.85 8.18
CA ASP A 7 19.75 10.42 6.91
C ASP A 7 19.62 8.89 6.84
N PHE A 8 20.63 8.19 7.37
CA PHE A 8 20.63 6.72 7.43
C PHE A 8 19.58 6.20 8.41
N MET A 9 19.44 6.85 9.56
CA MET A 9 18.43 6.47 10.56
C MET A 9 17.00 6.72 10.06
N LEU A 10 16.77 7.84 9.35
CA LEU A 10 15.51 8.14 8.67
C LEU A 10 15.21 7.12 7.57
N PHE A 11 16.22 6.73 6.78
CA PHE A 11 16.08 5.74 5.71
C PHE A 11 15.65 4.35 6.22
N LEU A 12 16.24 3.90 7.34
CA LEU A 12 15.86 2.66 8.01
C LEU A 12 14.43 2.75 8.55
N LYS A 13 14.10 3.82 9.27
CA LYS A 13 12.76 4.04 9.84
C LYS A 13 11.66 4.05 8.78
N LEU A 14 11.90 4.69 7.62
CA LEU A 14 10.98 4.65 6.48
C LEU A 14 10.83 3.24 5.88
N SER A 15 11.88 2.43 5.90
CA SER A 15 11.84 1.05 5.39
C SER A 15 10.93 0.17 6.25
N TYR A 16 11.08 0.26 7.57
CA TYR A 16 10.23 -0.45 8.53
C TYR A 16 8.79 0.02 8.43
N LEU A 17 8.58 1.33 8.28
CA LEU A 17 7.25 1.91 8.07
C LEU A 17 6.55 1.28 6.85
N ASN A 18 7.24 1.22 5.71
CA ASN A 18 6.68 0.60 4.51
C ASN A 18 6.26 -0.86 4.73
N LEU A 19 7.12 -1.65 5.37
CA LEU A 19 6.81 -3.05 5.69
C LEU A 19 5.60 -3.17 6.62
N ILE A 20 5.50 -2.31 7.63
CA ILE A 20 4.35 -2.24 8.54
C ILE A 20 3.06 -1.91 7.77
N LEU A 21 3.10 -0.93 6.86
CA LEU A 21 1.93 -0.59 6.02
C LEU A 21 1.44 -1.77 5.18
N TYR A 22 2.35 -2.53 4.57
CA TYR A 22 1.98 -3.73 3.80
C TYR A 22 1.42 -4.85 4.69
N LEU A 23 2.01 -5.08 5.87
CA LEU A 23 1.49 -6.08 6.81
C LEU A 23 0.08 -5.72 7.30
N ILE A 24 -0.15 -4.44 7.65
CA ILE A 24 -1.48 -3.96 8.06
C ILE A 24 -2.49 -4.16 6.92
N ALA A 25 -2.14 -3.81 5.68
CA ALA A 25 -3.01 -4.03 4.53
C ALA A 25 -3.34 -5.51 4.32
N ALA A 26 -2.36 -6.40 4.45
CA ALA A 26 -2.57 -7.84 4.34
C ALA A 26 -3.51 -8.37 5.43
N ILE A 27 -3.33 -7.93 6.69
CA ILE A 27 -4.19 -8.31 7.81
C ILE A 27 -5.64 -7.86 7.57
N ILE A 28 -5.83 -6.62 7.09
CA ILE A 28 -7.16 -6.06 6.80
C ILE A 28 -7.88 -6.86 5.73
N ILE A 29 -7.18 -7.48 4.78
CA ILE A 29 -7.79 -8.34 3.75
C ILE A 29 -8.00 -9.76 4.28
N ILE A 30 -7.00 -10.35 4.93
CA ILE A 30 -7.01 -11.76 5.34
C ILE A 30 -8.03 -12.01 6.45
N LEU A 31 -8.15 -11.13 7.45
CA LEU A 31 -9.10 -11.31 8.55
C LEU A 31 -10.55 -11.47 8.08
N PRO A 32 -11.13 -10.52 7.31
CA PRO A 32 -12.51 -10.65 6.86
C PRO A 32 -12.71 -11.83 5.92
N ILE A 33 -11.71 -12.21 5.10
CA ILE A 33 -11.77 -13.44 4.30
C ILE A 33 -11.87 -14.67 5.19
N SER A 34 -10.99 -14.79 6.19
CA SER A 34 -10.99 -15.90 7.14
C SER A 34 -12.31 -15.99 7.91
N ILE A 35 -12.89 -14.85 8.30
CA ILE A 35 -14.20 -14.83 8.95
C ILE A 35 -15.26 -15.40 8.02
N VAL A 36 -15.34 -14.95 6.77
CA VAL A 36 -16.31 -15.48 5.78
C VAL A 36 -16.07 -16.97 5.46
N MET A 37 -14.84 -17.44 5.51
CA MET A 37 -14.55 -18.86 5.26
C MET A 37 -14.94 -19.78 6.41
N VAL A 38 -14.88 -19.29 7.65
CA VAL A 38 -15.16 -20.09 8.86
C VAL A 38 -16.60 -19.92 9.35
N SER A 39 -17.25 -18.82 8.98
CA SER A 39 -18.61 -18.51 9.39
C SER A 39 -19.52 -18.43 8.17
N ASP A 40 -20.77 -18.90 8.29
CA ASP A 40 -21.80 -18.78 7.24
C ASP A 40 -22.34 -17.33 7.10
N ILE A 41 -21.47 -16.34 7.30
CA ILE A 41 -21.79 -14.93 7.32
C ILE A 41 -21.24 -14.30 6.03
N THR A 42 -22.12 -13.69 5.24
CA THR A 42 -21.71 -12.91 4.07
C THR A 42 -21.36 -11.48 4.46
N LEU A 43 -20.29 -10.92 3.89
CA LEU A 43 -19.98 -9.49 4.06
C LEU A 43 -20.94 -8.64 3.22
N SER A 44 -21.40 -7.54 3.81
CA SER A 44 -22.20 -6.57 3.07
C SER A 44 -21.39 -5.91 1.95
N LYS A 45 -22.06 -5.48 0.88
CA LYS A 45 -21.41 -4.78 -0.24
C LYS A 45 -20.67 -3.52 0.22
N THR A 46 -21.27 -2.75 1.12
CA THR A 46 -20.68 -1.52 1.67
C THR A 46 -19.42 -1.81 2.48
N PHE A 47 -19.46 -2.82 3.34
CA PHE A 47 -18.30 -3.20 4.15
C PHE A 47 -17.15 -3.73 3.31
N THR A 48 -17.46 -4.55 2.31
CA THR A 48 -16.48 -5.06 1.33
C THR A 48 -15.85 -3.91 0.54
N LYS A 49 -16.65 -2.92 0.09
CA LYS A 49 -16.15 -1.73 -0.63
C LYS A 49 -15.25 -0.87 0.26
N ALA A 50 -15.57 -0.71 1.54
CA ALA A 50 -14.71 -0.01 2.50
C ALA A 50 -13.38 -0.74 2.73
N LEU A 51 -13.41 -2.06 2.98
CA LEU A 51 -12.21 -2.88 3.20
C LEU A 51 -11.23 -2.82 2.02
N ILE A 52 -11.74 -3.01 0.81
CA ILE A 52 -10.94 -2.95 -0.42
C ILE A 52 -10.34 -1.54 -0.56
N SER A 53 -11.13 -0.50 -0.31
CA SER A 53 -10.66 0.89 -0.44
C SER A 53 -9.57 1.24 0.57
N ILE A 54 -9.72 0.84 1.83
CA ILE A 54 -8.71 1.07 2.87
C ILE A 54 -7.41 0.34 2.55
N SER A 55 -7.51 -0.93 2.14
CA SER A 55 -6.35 -1.74 1.75
C SER A 55 -5.62 -1.12 0.56
N PHE A 56 -6.39 -0.61 -0.41
CA PHE A 56 -5.88 0.08 -1.57
C PHE A 56 -5.07 1.33 -1.20
N ILE A 57 -5.61 2.16 -0.30
CA ILE A 57 -4.94 3.38 0.19
C ILE A 57 -3.62 3.02 0.91
N LEU A 58 -3.63 1.99 1.75
CA LEU A 58 -2.44 1.55 2.48
C LEU A 58 -1.32 1.07 1.54
N ILE A 59 -1.65 0.24 0.55
CA ILE A 59 -0.69 -0.25 -0.45
C ILE A 59 -0.12 0.91 -1.27
N SER A 60 -1.00 1.82 -1.70
CA SER A 60 -0.60 3.02 -2.46
C SER A 60 0.34 3.90 -1.63
N ALA A 61 0.02 4.16 -0.36
CA ALA A 61 0.86 4.94 0.55
C ALA A 61 2.26 4.30 0.71
N GLY A 62 2.34 2.98 0.87
CA GLY A 62 3.61 2.26 0.91
C GLY A 62 4.44 2.42 -0.38
N LYS A 63 3.79 2.35 -1.55
CA LYS A 63 4.44 2.63 -2.84
C LYS A 63 4.92 4.06 -2.96
N PHE A 64 4.13 5.05 -2.53
CA PHE A 64 4.56 6.46 -2.51
C PHE A 64 5.79 6.67 -1.62
N ILE A 65 5.81 6.10 -0.42
CA ILE A 65 6.98 6.16 0.48
C ILE A 65 8.22 5.56 -0.22
N THR A 66 8.06 4.43 -0.90
CA THR A 66 9.15 3.79 -1.67
C THR A 66 9.64 4.66 -2.82
N PHE A 67 8.72 5.31 -3.53
CA PHE A 67 9.02 6.21 -4.63
C PHE A 67 9.81 7.45 -4.17
N PHE A 68 9.39 8.08 -3.07
CA PHE A 68 10.10 9.23 -2.49
C PHE A 68 11.48 8.87 -1.94
N LYS A 69 11.66 7.63 -1.46
CA LYS A 69 12.93 7.12 -0.94
C LYS A 69 14.01 6.93 -2.01
N LYS A 70 13.63 6.71 -3.28
CA LYS A 70 14.59 6.50 -4.37
C LYS A 70 15.26 7.81 -4.79
N ASN A 71 16.56 7.76 -5.12
CA ASN A 71 17.29 8.95 -5.57
C ASN A 71 16.87 9.37 -6.99
N LYS A 72 17.08 10.64 -7.35
CA LYS A 72 16.93 11.10 -8.75
C LYS A 72 17.96 10.37 -9.62
N GLY A 73 17.49 9.63 -10.63
CA GLY A 73 18.33 8.82 -11.54
C GLY A 73 18.14 7.31 -11.43
N ASP A 74 17.40 6.84 -10.43
CA ASP A 74 17.08 5.41 -10.30
C ASP A 74 16.08 4.98 -11.39
N LYS A 75 16.49 4.14 -12.35
CA LYS A 75 15.61 3.66 -13.44
C LYS A 75 14.32 3.01 -12.93
N THR A 76 14.39 2.46 -11.71
CA THR A 76 13.25 1.82 -11.05
C THR A 76 12.19 2.81 -10.53
N LYS A 77 12.46 4.12 -10.49
CA LYS A 77 11.45 5.16 -10.17
C LYS A 77 10.34 5.23 -11.21
N ILE A 78 10.70 5.12 -12.49
CA ILE A 78 9.71 5.16 -13.58
C ILE A 78 8.75 3.98 -13.45
N ASN A 79 9.29 2.80 -13.13
CA ASN A 79 8.47 1.61 -12.93
C ASN A 79 7.53 1.74 -11.73
N ASP A 80 8.02 2.30 -10.60
CA ASP A 80 7.16 2.57 -9.44
C ASP A 80 6.06 3.60 -9.75
N LEU A 81 6.38 4.63 -10.54
CA LEU A 81 5.40 5.64 -10.95
C LEU A 81 4.31 5.01 -11.84
N ALA A 82 4.71 4.17 -12.80
CA ALA A 82 3.78 3.45 -13.66
C ALA A 82 2.86 2.52 -12.84
N VAL A 83 3.42 1.83 -11.84
CA VAL A 83 2.63 1.03 -10.90
C VAL A 83 1.65 1.90 -10.12
N ILE A 84 2.08 3.03 -9.55
CA ILE A 84 1.20 3.94 -8.81
C ILE A 84 0.04 4.45 -9.68
N VAL A 85 0.33 4.84 -10.94
CA VAL A 85 -0.68 5.30 -11.88
C VAL A 85 -1.64 4.18 -12.27
N GLY A 86 -1.13 2.98 -12.57
CA GLY A 86 -1.96 1.82 -12.86
C GLY A 86 -2.88 1.45 -11.69
N PHE A 87 -2.35 1.50 -10.48
CA PHE A 87 -3.13 1.35 -9.26
C PHE A 87 -4.24 2.43 -9.21
N LEU A 88 -3.92 3.72 -9.34
CA LEU A 88 -4.92 4.79 -9.29
C LEU A 88 -6.06 4.60 -10.29
N ILE A 89 -5.75 4.17 -11.52
CA ILE A 89 -6.76 3.89 -12.54
C ILE A 89 -7.70 2.77 -12.08
N VAL A 90 -7.15 1.64 -11.61
CA VAL A 90 -7.96 0.52 -11.10
C VAL A 90 -8.86 0.97 -9.95
N PHE A 91 -8.34 1.82 -9.06
CA PHE A 91 -9.12 2.32 -7.93
C PHE A 91 -10.27 3.24 -8.33
N ILE A 92 -10.01 4.16 -9.26
CA ILE A 92 -11.04 5.07 -9.78
C ILE A 92 -12.13 4.25 -10.49
N SER A 93 -11.74 3.28 -11.33
CA SER A 93 -12.69 2.38 -11.98
C SER A 93 -13.50 1.55 -10.98
N TYR A 94 -12.88 1.12 -9.87
CA TYR A 94 -13.56 0.40 -8.80
C TYR A 94 -14.56 1.28 -8.03
N LEU A 95 -14.23 2.55 -7.79
CA LEU A 95 -15.13 3.47 -7.09
C LEU A 95 -16.34 3.88 -7.92
N LEU A 96 -16.15 4.09 -9.23
CA LEU A 96 -17.19 4.46 -10.19
C LEU A 96 -18.18 3.33 -10.51
N LYS A 97 -17.84 2.09 -10.15
CA LYS A 97 -18.68 0.90 -10.29
C LYS A 97 -19.50 0.63 -9.02
#